data_AF-A0A1F6ETA5-F1
#
_entry.id   AF-A0A1F6ETA5-F1
#
_cell.length_a   1.000
_cell.length_b   1.000
_cell.length_c   1.000
_cell.angle_alpha   90.00
_cell.angle_beta   90.00
_cell.angle_gamma   90.00
#
_symmetry.space_group_name_H-M   'P 1'
#
loop_
_entity.id
_entity.type
_entity.pdbx_description
1 polymer ?
#
loop_
_entity_poly.entity_id
_entity_poly.type
_entity_poly.pdbx_seq_one_letter_code
_entity_poly.pdbx_strand_id
1 'polypeptide(L)'
;MFAQLNVPTKRIVIGVLSLAVLLAAWMLVAAFTRNNASTEQERVAQKAGADAAKSENPFQAENPLSGVEANPFEKTKKVLNPFE
;
A
#
# COMPACT_ATOMS: atom_id res chain seq x y z
N MET A 1 37.00 -1.68 -37.14
CA MET A 1 38.35 -1.74 -36.56
C MET A 1 38.24 -1.50 -35.06
N PHE A 2 38.30 -2.56 -34.24
CA PHE A 2 38.35 -2.39 -32.78
C PHE A 2 39.79 -2.03 -32.40
N ALA A 3 39.99 -0.82 -31.87
CA ALA A 3 41.29 -0.40 -31.37
C ALA A 3 41.74 -1.40 -30.30
N GLN A 4 42.91 -2.02 -30.48
CA GLN A 4 43.54 -2.81 -29.42
C GLN A 4 43.99 -1.85 -28.32
N LEU A 5 43.11 -1.60 -27.34
CA LEU A 5 43.48 -0.86 -26.14
C LEU A 5 44.59 -1.60 -25.39
N ASN A 6 45.61 -0.86 -24.96
CA ASN A 6 46.69 -1.40 -24.15
C ASN A 6 46.13 -1.92 -22.80
N VAL A 7 46.75 -2.96 -22.22
CA VAL A 7 46.32 -3.62 -20.96
C VAL A 7 46.03 -2.63 -19.82
N PRO A 8 46.86 -1.60 -19.54
CA PRO A 8 46.55 -0.62 -18.50
C PRO A 8 45.29 0.20 -18.82
N THR A 9 45.08 0.55 -20.08
CA THR A 9 43.92 1.34 -20.54
C THR A 9 42.63 0.55 -20.40
N LYS A 10 42.64 -0.76 -20.66
CA LYS A 10 41.47 -1.64 -20.44
C LYS A 10 41.04 -1.69 -18.97
N ARG A 11 42.00 -1.77 -18.04
CA ARG A 11 41.73 -1.81 -16.59
C ARG A 11 41.09 -0.52 -16.09
N ILE A 12 41.57 0.63 -16.57
CA ILE A 12 41.00 1.94 -16.24
C ILE A 12 39.56 2.04 -16.76
N VAL A 13 39.31 1.65 -18.02
CA VAL A 13 37.96 1.70 -18.61
C VAL A 13 36.98 0.80 -17.87
N ILE A 14 37.38 -0.40 -17.46
CA ILE A 14 36.54 -1.32 -16.66
C ILE A 14 36.26 -0.72 -15.27
N GLY A 15 37.27 -0.12 -14.63
CA GLY A 15 37.11 0.55 -13.34
C GLY A 15 36.12 1.71 -13.39
N VAL A 16 36.19 2.54 -14.43
CA VAL A 16 35.27 3.67 -14.60
C VAL A 16 33.85 3.19 -14.92
N LEU A 17 33.69 2.17 -15.77
CA LEU A 17 32.38 1.60 -16.08
C LEU A 17 31.71 0.97 -14.86
N SER A 18 32.45 0.22 -14.05
CA SER A 18 31.92 -0.38 -12.83
C SER A 18 31.50 0.68 -11.81
N LEU A 19 32.28 1.75 -11.64
CA LEU A 19 31.89 2.87 -10.79
C LEU A 19 30.62 3.58 -11.30
N ALA A 20 30.49 3.78 -12.61
CA ALA A 20 29.30 4.37 -13.21
C ALA A 20 28.04 3.53 -12.99
N VAL A 21 28.15 2.19 -13.10
CA VAL A 21 27.05 1.25 -12.82
C VAL A 21 26.64 1.31 -11.35
N LEU A 22 27.60 1.36 -10.43
CA LEU A 22 27.33 1.47 -8.99
C LEU A 22 26.61 2.79 -8.65
N LEU A 23 27.04 3.90 -9.24
CA LEU A 23 26.39 5.20 -9.07
C LEU A 23 24.95 5.21 -9.62
N ALA A 24 24.73 4.61 -10.80
CA ALA A 24 23.40 4.49 -11.39
C ALA A 24 22.47 3.62 -10.52
N ALA A 25 22.96 2.50 -10.00
CA ALA A 25 22.21 1.64 -9.09
C ALA A 25 21.83 2.38 -7.79
N TRP A 26 22.77 3.14 -7.21
CA TRP A 26 22.51 3.94 -6.02
C TRP A 26 21.45 5.02 -6.26
N MET A 27 21.53 5.73 -7.41
CA MET A 27 20.51 6.71 -7.80
C MET A 27 19.13 6.09 -8.04
N LEU A 28 19.07 4.90 -8.65
CA LEU A 28 17.82 4.19 -8.89
C LEU A 28 17.12 3.82 -7.57
N VAL A 29 17.88 3.29 -6.61
CA VAL A 29 17.37 2.98 -5.27
C VAL A 29 16.88 4.24 -4.58
N ALA A 30 17.67 5.33 -4.58
CA ALA A 30 17.27 6.60 -3.97
C ALA A 30 15.99 7.19 -4.58
N ALA A 31 15.80 7.07 -5.90
CA ALA A 31 14.58 7.51 -6.58
C ALA A 31 13.37 6.63 -6.22
N PHE A 32 13.54 5.32 -6.14
CA PHE A 32 12.50 4.38 -5.74
C PHE A 32 12.03 4.63 -4.30
N THR A 33 12.95 4.88 -3.36
CA THR A 33 12.60 5.17 -1.97
C THR A 33 11.79 6.47 -1.82
N ARG A 34 12.06 7.48 -2.66
CA ARG A 34 11.29 8.74 -2.66
C ARG A 34 9.84 8.55 -3.13
N ASN A 35 9.61 7.71 -4.13
CA ASN A 35 8.27 7.46 -4.67
C ASN A 35 7.38 6.60 -3.76
N ASN A 36 7.96 5.73 -2.93
CA ASN A 36 7.19 4.89 -2.00
C ASN A 36 6.89 5.58 -0.66
N ALA A 37 7.56 6.69 -0.36
CA ALA A 37 7.32 7.45 0.87
C ALA A 37 5.91 8.08 0.87
N SER A 38 5.44 8.59 -0.27
CA SER A 38 4.14 9.24 -0.38
C SER A 38 2.98 8.27 -0.16
N THR A 39 3.08 7.03 -0.68
CA THR A 39 1.99 6.04 -0.59
C THR A 39 1.76 5.56 0.83
N GLU A 40 2.83 5.30 1.59
CA GLU A 40 2.70 4.91 3.00
C GLU A 40 2.32 6.09 3.90
N GLN A 41 2.85 7.28 3.61
CA GLN A 41 2.53 8.48 4.37
C GLN A 41 1.06 8.88 4.20
N GLU A 42 0.49 8.72 3.01
CA GLU A 42 -0.93 8.98 2.75
C GLU A 42 -1.84 7.95 3.43
N ARG A 43 -1.46 6.66 3.44
CA ARG A 43 -2.20 5.62 4.18
C ARG A 43 -2.16 5.85 5.69
N VAL A 44 -1.02 6.23 6.24
CA VAL A 44 -0.87 6.52 7.67
C VAL A 44 -1.66 7.79 8.04
N ALA A 45 -1.61 8.83 7.20
CA ALA A 45 -2.38 10.06 7.41
C ALA A 45 -3.89 9.83 7.37
N GLN A 46 -4.40 9.02 6.41
CA GLN A 46 -5.81 8.65 6.35
C GLN A 46 -6.24 7.85 7.58
N LYS A 47 -5.41 6.90 8.04
CA LYS A 47 -5.70 6.12 9.24
C LYS A 47 -5.72 6.99 10.50
N ALA A 48 -4.73 7.86 10.66
CA ALA A 48 -4.68 8.79 11.79
C ALA A 48 -5.89 9.75 11.80
N GLY A 49 -6.31 10.26 10.63
CA GLY A 49 -7.50 11.09 10.51
C GLY A 49 -8.80 10.34 10.83
N ALA A 50 -8.93 9.09 10.38
CA ALA A 50 -10.10 8.26 10.67
C ALA A 50 -10.17 7.85 12.16
N ASP A 51 -9.03 7.57 12.78
CA ASP A 51 -8.95 7.22 14.20
C ASP A 51 -9.20 8.45 15.10
N ALA A 52 -8.73 9.63 14.71
CA ALA A 52 -9.07 10.90 15.37
C ALA A 52 -10.57 11.23 15.24
N ALA A 53 -11.13 11.13 14.03
CA ALA A 53 -12.56 11.34 13.79
C ALA A 53 -13.44 10.34 14.56
N LYS A 54 -12.95 9.12 14.77
CA LYS A 54 -13.61 8.13 15.63
C LYS A 54 -13.49 8.52 17.11
N SER A 55 -12.30 8.89 17.58
CA SER A 55 -12.04 9.23 18.98
C SER A 55 -12.75 10.52 19.43
N GLU A 56 -12.99 11.46 18.52
CA GLU A 56 -13.67 12.72 18.81
C GLU A 56 -15.19 12.66 18.65
N ASN A 57 -15.76 11.51 18.23
CA ASN A 57 -17.21 11.35 18.14
C ASN A 57 -17.77 10.72 19.43
N PRO A 58 -18.27 11.53 20.39
CA PRO A 58 -18.87 11.03 21.64
C PRO A 58 -20.20 10.30 21.42
N PHE A 59 -20.72 10.25 20.18
CA PHE A 59 -21.96 9.59 19.79
C PHE A 59 -21.73 8.39 18.87
N GLN A 60 -20.59 7.69 18.98
CA GLN A 60 -20.48 6.34 18.42
C GLN A 60 -21.43 5.38 19.16
N ALA A 61 -22.73 5.53 18.90
CA ALA A 61 -23.69 4.49 19.10
C ALA A 61 -23.39 3.40 18.07
N GLU A 62 -23.08 2.20 18.53
CA GLU A 62 -23.20 1.00 17.70
C GLU A 62 -24.56 1.08 16.97
N ASN A 63 -24.58 0.79 15.68
CA ASN A 63 -25.81 0.83 14.89
C ASN A 63 -26.89 0.04 15.66
N PRO A 64 -27.99 0.67 16.12
CA PRO A 64 -28.99 0.03 16.97
C PRO A 64 -29.71 -1.13 16.25
N LEU A 65 -29.54 -1.23 14.93
CA LEU A 65 -30.05 -2.31 14.08
C LEU A 65 -29.01 -3.41 13.81
N SER A 66 -27.80 -3.33 14.38
CA SER A 66 -26.74 -4.33 14.17
C SER A 66 -27.12 -5.73 14.65
N GLY A 67 -28.12 -5.85 15.54
CA GLY A 67 -28.66 -7.13 16.01
C GLY A 67 -30.08 -7.42 15.51
N VAL A 68 -30.66 -6.57 14.66
CA VAL A 68 -32.01 -6.75 14.14
C VAL A 68 -31.93 -7.44 12.79
N GLU A 69 -32.53 -8.63 12.68
CA GLU A 69 -32.65 -9.33 11.40
C GLU A 69 -33.34 -8.43 10.36
N ALA A 70 -32.80 -8.39 9.14
CA ALA A 70 -33.32 -7.56 8.05
C ALA A 70 -34.80 -7.82 7.72
N ASN A 71 -35.33 -8.99 8.09
CA ASN A 71 -36.75 -9.30 8.02
C ASN A 71 -37.17 -10.25 9.17
N PRO A 72 -37.65 -9.71 10.31
CA PRO A 72 -38.04 -10.51 11.47
C PRO A 72 -39.27 -11.40 11.21
N PHE A 73 -39.98 -11.19 10.08
CA PHE A 73 -41.21 -11.92 9.75
C PHE A 73 -40.98 -13.15 8.87
N GLU A 74 -39.76 -13.41 8.39
CA GLU A 74 -39.45 -14.63 7.63
C GLU A 74 -39.73 -15.89 8.45
N LYS A 75 -39.41 -15.88 9.75
CA LYS A 75 -39.67 -17.00 10.66
C LYS A 75 -41.17 -17.20 10.93
N THR A 76 -41.95 -16.12 10.91
CA THR A 76 -43.41 -16.19 11.14
C THR A 76 -44.20 -16.68 9.93
N LYS A 77 -43.67 -16.59 8.70
CA LYS A 77 -44.36 -17.12 7.50
C LYS A 77 -44.59 -18.62 7.59
N LYS A 78 -43.59 -19.38 8.06
CA LYS A 78 -43.70 -20.84 8.28
C LYS A 78 -44.68 -21.22 9.40
N VAL A 79 -44.90 -20.33 10.37
CA VAL A 79 -45.81 -20.56 11.49
C VAL A 79 -47.26 -20.21 11.11
N LEU A 80 -47.44 -19.18 10.27
CA LEU A 80 -48.74 -18.66 9.87
C LEU A 80 -49.32 -19.33 8.62
N ASN A 81 -48.53 -20.06 7.84
CA ASN A 81 -49.02 -20.86 6.72
C ASN A 81 -48.88 -22.38 7.00
N PRO A 82 -49.83 -22.99 7.73
CA PRO A 82 -49.82 -24.42 8.02
C PRO A 82 -50.24 -25.31 6.82
N PHE A 83 -50.38 -24.74 5.62
CA PHE A 83 -50.87 -25.42 4.41
C PHE A 83 -49.86 -25.40 3.24
N GLU A 84 -48.61 -25.00 3.48
CA GLU A 84 -47.46 -25.31 2.61
C GLU A 84 -46.91 -26.72 2.88
#